data_AF-A0A1E3PKL3-F1
#
_entry.id   AF-A0A1E3PKL3-F1
#
_cell.length_a   1.000
_cell.length_b   1.000
_cell.length_c   1.000
_cell.angle_alpha   90.00
_cell.angle_beta   90.00
_cell.angle_gamma   90.00
#
_symmetry.space_group_name_H-M   'P 1'
#
loop_
_entity.id
_entity.type
_entity.pdbx_description
1 polymer ?
#
loop_
_entity_poly.entity_id
_entity_poly.type
_entity_poly.pdbx_seq_one_letter_code
_entity_poly.pdbx_strand_id
1 'polypeptide(L)'
;KKEDLPPLPAKFWDLYPSKPRIVSTDSSFHDGKIRVNSHVDGLWPSHVYLEWVPNPESVKTLSACLDYVTQSLTAAIIKNRAIKTTDIQVRTLVHSELDVDLPLHVSLSDSIMIPANKKGLFKSAMISACEKIARNKLDLKFSAITRIYLNKTKTRAFIALVLNEDVHLSNLIKQVNHICRTFKKPEFHDLQPHISIGWF
;
A
#
# COMPACT_ATOMS: atom_id res chain seq x y z
N LYS A 1 -25.95 18.81 46.11
CA LYS A 1 -24.51 19.16 46.01
C LYS A 1 -23.94 18.33 44.87
N LYS A 2 -23.56 18.95 43.76
CA LYS A 2 -22.93 18.28 42.61
C LYS A 2 -21.43 18.33 42.88
N GLU A 3 -20.79 17.18 43.04
CA GLU A 3 -19.34 17.11 43.18
C GLU A 3 -18.73 17.42 41.80
N ASP A 4 -17.93 18.48 41.75
CA ASP A 4 -17.21 18.86 40.54
C ASP A 4 -16.12 17.82 40.28
N LEU A 5 -16.14 17.25 39.07
CA LEU A 5 -15.14 16.29 38.63
C LEU A 5 -13.75 16.95 38.62
N PRO A 6 -12.69 16.22 39.02
CA PRO A 6 -11.33 16.76 38.97
C PRO A 6 -10.95 17.13 37.53
N PRO A 7 -10.25 18.26 37.35
CA PRO A 7 -9.85 18.71 36.02
C PRO A 7 -8.92 17.69 35.37
N LEU A 8 -9.06 17.56 34.05
CA LEU A 8 -8.25 16.63 33.27
C LEU A 8 -6.75 16.93 33.44
N PRO A 9 -5.90 15.93 33.77
CA PRO A 9 -4.48 16.16 33.99
C PRO A 9 -3.80 16.80 32.79
N ALA A 10 -2.88 17.76 33.04
CA ALA A 10 -2.14 18.51 32.03
C ALA A 10 -1.47 17.64 30.93
N LYS A 11 -1.15 16.38 31.26
CA LYS A 11 -0.56 15.39 30.35
C LYS A 11 -1.49 14.94 29.21
N PHE A 12 -2.81 15.11 29.34
CA PHE A 12 -3.78 14.73 28.30
C PHE A 12 -4.01 15.82 27.24
N TRP A 13 -3.49 17.02 27.45
CA TRP A 13 -3.69 18.15 26.54
C TRP A 13 -2.89 17.96 25.23
N ASP A 14 -1.79 17.21 25.29
CA ASP A 14 -0.93 16.89 24.14
C ASP A 14 -1.34 15.61 23.38
N LEU A 15 -2.34 14.84 23.86
CA LEU A 15 -2.85 13.66 23.17
C LEU A 15 -3.89 13.99 22.10
N TYR A 16 -4.51 15.17 22.19
CA TYR A 16 -5.44 15.70 21.18
C TYR A 16 -5.11 17.16 20.83
N PRO A 17 -3.95 17.44 20.22
CA PRO A 17 -3.84 18.66 19.46
C PRO A 17 -4.71 18.42 18.23
N SER A 18 -5.99 18.79 18.32
CA SER A 18 -6.79 19.13 17.15
C SER A 18 -6.18 20.40 16.56
N LYS A 19 -4.96 20.26 16.01
CA LYS A 19 -4.40 21.26 15.12
C LYS A 19 -5.46 21.47 14.05
N PRO A 20 -5.78 22.72 13.66
CA PRO A 20 -6.54 22.92 12.44
C PRO A 20 -5.90 22.05 11.36
N ARG A 21 -6.69 21.33 10.54
CA ARG A 21 -6.15 20.59 9.39
C ARG A 21 -5.48 21.62 8.48
N ILE A 22 -4.21 21.91 8.74
CA ILE A 22 -3.36 22.60 7.80
C ILE A 22 -3.25 21.59 6.67
N VAL A 23 -3.91 21.89 5.55
CA VAL A 23 -3.68 21.22 4.27
C VAL A 23 -2.27 21.63 3.85
N SER A 24 -1.27 21.13 4.55
CA SER A 24 0.12 21.36 4.23
C SER A 24 0.47 20.48 3.06
N THR A 25 0.98 21.11 2.00
CA THR A 25 1.62 20.46 0.86
C THR A 25 3.05 20.03 1.17
N ASP A 26 3.51 20.21 2.41
CA ASP A 26 4.85 19.85 2.84
C ASP A 26 5.05 18.33 2.77
N SER A 27 5.88 17.90 1.83
CA SER A 27 6.16 16.50 1.56
C SER A 27 6.92 15.84 2.71
N SER A 28 7.64 16.61 3.54
CA SER A 28 8.41 16.09 4.68
C SER A 28 7.54 15.37 5.71
N PHE A 29 6.27 15.79 5.88
CA PHE A 29 5.32 15.19 6.82
C PHE A 29 4.73 13.85 6.33
N HIS A 30 5.07 13.44 5.11
CA HIS A 30 4.57 12.22 4.49
C HIS A 30 5.71 11.36 3.93
N ASP A 31 6.89 11.36 4.57
CA ASP A 31 8.11 10.70 4.08
C ASP A 31 8.49 11.13 2.64
N GLY A 32 8.32 12.41 2.31
CA GLY A 32 8.54 12.93 0.97
C GLY A 32 7.44 12.59 -0.05
N LYS A 33 6.27 12.05 0.34
CA LYS A 33 5.15 11.81 -0.60
C LYS A 33 4.68 13.14 -1.18
N ILE A 34 4.95 13.33 -2.47
CA ILE A 34 4.33 14.38 -3.26
C ILE A 34 2.97 13.85 -3.74
N ARG A 35 1.90 14.59 -3.43
CA ARG A 35 0.56 14.23 -3.89
C ARG A 35 0.49 14.40 -5.41
N VAL A 36 0.28 13.30 -6.12
CA VAL A 36 0.15 13.31 -7.59
C VAL A 36 -1.15 13.98 -8.04
N ASN A 37 -2.19 13.90 -7.21
CA ASN A 37 -3.49 14.53 -7.47
C ASN A 37 -3.78 15.55 -6.35
N SER A 38 -4.16 16.77 -6.73
CA SER A 38 -4.63 17.78 -5.78
C SER A 38 -5.90 17.28 -5.07
N HIS A 39 -6.06 17.61 -3.80
CA HIS A 39 -7.32 17.38 -3.10
C HIS A 39 -8.37 18.31 -3.70
N VAL A 40 -9.20 17.79 -4.60
CA VAL A 40 -10.37 18.52 -5.11
C VAL A 40 -11.56 18.05 -4.30
N ASP A 41 -12.22 18.98 -3.62
CA ASP A 41 -13.46 18.68 -2.89
C ASP A 41 -14.44 17.95 -3.83
N GLY A 42 -14.92 16.80 -3.37
CA GLY A 42 -15.78 15.93 -4.17
C GLY A 42 -15.06 14.81 -4.94
N LEU A 43 -13.73 14.69 -4.89
CA LEU A 43 -13.00 13.50 -5.38
C LEU A 43 -12.45 12.65 -4.23
N TRP A 44 -12.77 11.36 -4.25
CA TRP A 44 -12.35 10.38 -3.26
C TRP A 44 -11.22 9.52 -3.81
N PRO A 45 -10.00 9.57 -3.25
CA PRO A 45 -8.94 8.63 -3.59
C PRO A 45 -9.36 7.23 -3.17
N SER A 46 -9.21 6.26 -4.07
CA SER A 46 -9.66 4.88 -3.91
C SER A 46 -8.63 3.94 -4.53
N HIS A 47 -8.48 2.77 -3.93
CA HIS A 47 -7.59 1.70 -4.37
C HIS A 47 -8.25 0.37 -4.03
N VAL A 48 -8.22 -0.60 -4.96
CA VAL A 48 -8.78 -1.94 -4.77
C VAL A 48 -7.63 -2.92 -4.66
N TYR A 49 -7.63 -3.74 -3.61
CA TYR A 49 -6.56 -4.69 -3.34
C TYR A 49 -7.09 -5.93 -2.61
N LEU A 50 -6.31 -7.02 -2.64
CA LEU A 50 -6.47 -8.16 -1.75
C LEU A 50 -5.54 -8.01 -0.56
N GLU A 51 -6.07 -8.14 0.65
CA GLU A 51 -5.27 -8.12 1.88
C GLU A 51 -4.77 -9.53 2.21
N TRP A 52 -3.51 -9.62 2.60
CA TRP A 52 -2.90 -10.83 3.14
C TRP A 52 -2.33 -10.53 4.52
N VAL A 53 -2.81 -11.26 5.53
CA VAL A 53 -2.24 -11.24 6.87
C VAL A 53 -1.26 -12.43 6.95
N PRO A 54 0.06 -12.19 6.87
CA PRO A 54 1.04 -13.27 6.96
C PRO A 54 1.03 -13.90 8.35
N ASN A 55 1.25 -15.21 8.42
CA ASN A 55 1.46 -15.89 9.69
C ASN A 55 2.90 -15.64 10.22
N PRO A 56 3.21 -15.95 11.49
CA PRO A 56 4.52 -15.64 12.07
C PRO A 56 5.71 -16.27 11.33
N GLU A 57 5.56 -17.48 10.78
CA GLU A 57 6.62 -18.12 9.99
C GLU A 57 6.87 -17.39 8.66
N SER A 58 5.78 -16.96 8.03
CA SER A 58 5.82 -16.16 6.80
C SER A 58 6.48 -14.83 7.08
N VAL A 59 6.06 -14.12 8.13
CA VAL A 59 6.67 -12.86 8.58
C VAL A 59 8.18 -12.99 8.73
N LYS A 60 8.64 -13.99 9.50
CA LYS A 60 10.08 -14.26 9.68
C LYS A 60 10.81 -14.47 8.35
N THR A 61 10.20 -15.21 7.44
CA THR A 61 10.76 -15.49 6.11
C THR A 61 10.82 -14.22 5.25
N LEU A 62 9.78 -13.39 5.28
CA LEU A 62 9.73 -12.12 4.56
C LEU A 62 10.79 -11.14 5.07
N SER A 63 10.97 -11.04 6.39
CA SER A 63 12.01 -10.20 6.99
C SER A 63 13.40 -10.66 6.61
N ALA A 64 13.68 -11.96 6.71
CA ALA A 64 14.97 -12.52 6.28
C ALA A 64 15.23 -12.28 4.78
N CYS A 65 14.20 -12.39 3.94
CA CYS A 65 14.30 -12.08 2.52
C CYS A 65 14.63 -10.59 2.29
N LEU A 66 13.93 -9.68 2.98
CA LEU A 66 14.18 -8.25 2.87
C LEU A 66 15.59 -7.87 3.34
N ASP A 67 16.08 -8.46 4.43
CA ASP A 67 17.43 -8.25 4.93
C ASP A 67 18.47 -8.71 3.92
N TYR A 68 18.28 -9.90 3.34
CA TYR A 68 19.17 -10.44 2.31
C TYR A 68 19.23 -9.54 1.07
N VAL A 69 18.08 -9.08 0.58
CA VAL A 69 18.00 -8.16 -0.58
C VAL A 69 18.65 -6.83 -0.24
N THR A 70 18.40 -6.28 0.94
CA THR A 70 18.98 -5.01 1.40
C THR A 70 20.50 -5.09 1.44
N GLN A 71 21.06 -6.14 2.06
CA GLN A 71 22.51 -6.36 2.11
C GLN A 71 23.12 -6.52 0.71
N SER A 72 22.45 -7.26 -0.17
CA SER A 72 22.88 -7.47 -1.55
C SER A 72 22.89 -6.17 -2.36
N LEU A 73 21.85 -5.34 -2.21
CA LEU A 73 21.75 -4.02 -2.83
C LEU A 73 22.86 -3.10 -2.34
N THR A 74 23.06 -3.00 -1.02
CA THR A 74 24.12 -2.18 -0.43
C THR A 74 25.50 -2.60 -0.95
N ALA A 75 25.79 -3.90 -0.99
CA ALA A 75 27.06 -4.41 -1.52
C ALA A 75 27.27 -4.06 -3.00
N ALA A 76 26.23 -4.19 -3.84
CA ALA A 76 26.29 -3.83 -5.25
C ALA A 76 26.55 -2.32 -5.47
N ILE A 77 25.93 -1.46 -4.65
CA ILE A 77 26.10 -0.01 -4.70
C ILE A 77 27.54 0.39 -4.33
N ILE A 78 28.09 -0.19 -3.25
CA ILE A 78 29.49 0.03 -2.83
C ILE A 78 30.44 -0.31 -3.97
N LYS A 79 30.25 -1.48 -4.59
CA LYS A 79 31.11 -1.96 -5.67
C LYS A 79 31.09 -1.04 -6.89
N ASN A 80 29.92 -0.52 -7.26
CA ASN A 80 29.76 0.30 -8.45
C ASN A 80 30.10 1.79 -8.25
N ARG A 81 30.47 2.23 -7.02
CA ARG A 81 30.81 3.62 -6.66
C ARG A 81 29.78 4.67 -7.12
N ALA A 82 28.55 4.24 -7.40
CA ALA A 82 27.57 5.07 -8.10
C ALA A 82 26.81 6.02 -7.16
N ILE A 83 26.72 5.69 -5.87
CA ILE A 83 25.95 6.41 -4.85
C ILE A 83 26.64 6.22 -3.49
N LYS A 84 26.60 7.22 -2.60
CA LYS A 84 27.03 7.02 -1.19
C LYS A 84 26.04 6.05 -0.53
N THR A 85 26.55 5.00 0.12
CA THR A 85 25.74 3.95 0.78
C THR A 85 24.74 4.47 1.80
N THR A 86 24.99 5.66 2.34
CA THR A 86 24.14 6.35 3.31
C THR A 86 22.80 6.80 2.74
N ASP A 87 22.62 6.78 1.42
CA ASP A 87 21.46 7.40 0.78
C ASP A 87 20.30 6.43 0.52
N ILE A 88 20.49 5.11 0.70
CA ILE A 88 19.45 4.10 0.45
C ILE A 88 19.08 3.44 1.78
N GLN A 89 18.04 3.98 2.41
CA GLN A 89 17.43 3.41 3.60
C GLN A 89 16.21 2.58 3.20
N VAL A 90 16.36 1.25 3.12
CA VAL A 90 15.23 0.35 2.89
C VAL A 90 14.33 0.33 4.12
N ARG A 91 13.05 0.61 3.90
CA ARG A 91 11.99 0.57 4.90
C ARG A 91 11.17 -0.69 4.71
N THR A 92 10.91 -1.40 5.81
CA THR A 92 10.05 -2.59 5.81
C THR A 92 8.58 -2.23 5.63
N LEU A 93 7.83 -3.10 4.96
CA LEU A 93 6.36 -3.10 4.95
C LEU A 93 5.78 -4.26 5.77
N VAL A 94 6.63 -5.15 6.28
CA VAL A 94 6.24 -6.36 7.03
C VAL A 94 5.92 -6.04 8.48
N HIS A 95 6.59 -5.05 9.08
CA HIS A 95 6.39 -4.64 10.47
C HIS A 95 6.20 -3.13 10.56
N SER A 96 5.49 -2.69 11.60
CA SER A 96 5.41 -1.29 12.00
C SER A 96 6.64 -0.84 12.78
N GLU A 97 6.75 0.46 13.06
CA GLU A 97 7.80 1.02 13.92
C GLU A 97 7.77 0.50 15.37
N LEU A 98 6.62 -0.05 15.79
CA LEU A 98 6.42 -0.67 17.10
C LEU A 98 6.58 -2.21 17.06
N ASP A 99 7.18 -2.74 15.99
CA ASP A 99 7.46 -4.18 15.79
C ASP A 99 6.20 -5.05 15.76
N VAL A 100 5.09 -4.48 15.28
CA VAL A 100 3.84 -5.20 15.04
C VAL A 100 3.77 -5.65 13.58
N ASP A 101 3.50 -6.94 13.35
CA ASP A 101 3.23 -7.54 12.04
C ASP A 101 2.12 -6.79 11.29
N LEU A 102 2.40 -6.44 10.04
CA LEU A 102 1.46 -5.69 9.19
C LEU A 102 0.84 -6.57 8.11
N PRO A 103 -0.44 -6.33 7.77
CA PRO A 103 -1.01 -6.90 6.57
C PRO A 103 -0.31 -6.33 5.33
N LEU A 104 -0.12 -7.20 4.35
CA LEU A 104 0.39 -6.85 3.03
C LEU A 104 -0.75 -6.94 2.03
N HIS A 105 -0.51 -6.52 0.78
CA HIS A 105 -1.55 -6.56 -0.23
C HIS A 105 -1.06 -6.84 -1.64
N VAL A 106 -1.98 -7.37 -2.44
CA VAL A 106 -1.87 -7.48 -3.91
C VAL A 106 -2.79 -6.43 -4.51
N SER A 107 -2.23 -5.48 -5.26
CA SER A 107 -3.02 -4.45 -5.94
C SER A 107 -3.86 -5.05 -7.05
N LEU A 108 -5.13 -4.62 -7.14
CA LEU A 108 -6.06 -4.97 -8.21
C LEU A 108 -6.45 -3.75 -9.05
N SER A 109 -6.08 -2.54 -8.59
CA SER A 109 -6.31 -1.29 -9.31
C SER A 109 -5.13 -0.33 -9.15
N ASP A 110 -5.01 0.63 -10.06
CA ASP A 110 -4.24 1.85 -9.79
C ASP A 110 -4.94 2.70 -8.72
N SER A 111 -4.31 3.81 -8.31
CA SER A 111 -5.00 4.87 -7.56
C SER A 111 -6.07 5.54 -8.42
N ILE A 112 -7.33 5.49 -7.96
CA ILE A 112 -8.51 5.99 -8.67
C ILE A 112 -9.12 7.16 -7.91
N MET A 113 -9.50 8.24 -8.62
CA MET A 113 -10.22 9.37 -8.04
C MET A 113 -11.72 9.25 -8.35
N ILE A 114 -12.54 8.86 -7.38
CA ILE A 114 -13.98 8.64 -7.53
C ILE A 114 -14.78 9.88 -7.10
N PRO A 115 -15.65 10.45 -7.96
CA PRO A 115 -16.55 11.52 -7.53
C PRO A 115 -17.44 11.09 -6.35
N ALA A 116 -17.68 11.99 -5.39
CA ALA A 116 -18.42 11.71 -4.16
C ALA A 116 -19.81 11.15 -4.43
N ASN A 117 -20.52 11.70 -5.42
CA ASN A 117 -21.83 11.24 -5.86
C ASN A 117 -21.83 9.84 -6.51
N LYS A 118 -20.66 9.34 -6.95
CA LYS A 118 -20.49 8.01 -7.55
C LYS A 118 -19.87 6.98 -6.60
N LYS A 119 -19.39 7.40 -5.42
CA LYS A 119 -18.71 6.54 -4.44
C LYS A 119 -19.54 5.31 -4.05
N GLY A 120 -20.82 5.52 -3.72
CA GLY A 120 -21.72 4.43 -3.32
C GLY A 120 -21.91 3.40 -4.44
N LEU A 121 -22.21 3.87 -5.65
CA LEU A 121 -22.40 3.01 -6.83
C LEU A 121 -21.14 2.22 -7.17
N PHE A 122 -19.97 2.87 -7.12
CA PHE A 122 -18.69 2.21 -7.37
C PHE A 122 -18.41 1.11 -6.33
N LYS A 123 -18.60 1.41 -5.04
CA LYS A 123 -18.44 0.43 -3.96
C LYS A 123 -19.36 -0.77 -4.14
N SER A 124 -20.65 -0.54 -4.41
CA SER A 124 -21.62 -1.63 -4.60
C SER A 124 -21.31 -2.48 -5.83
N ALA A 125 -20.87 -1.87 -6.93
CA ALA A 125 -20.43 -2.60 -8.12
C ALA A 125 -19.21 -3.49 -7.83
N MET A 126 -18.22 -2.97 -7.10
CA MET A 126 -17.04 -3.73 -6.69
C MET A 126 -17.41 -4.90 -5.78
N ILE A 127 -18.25 -4.68 -4.77
CA ILE A 127 -18.71 -5.75 -3.85
C ILE A 127 -19.43 -6.85 -4.64
N SER A 128 -20.39 -6.49 -5.50
CA SER A 128 -21.14 -7.48 -6.28
C SER A 128 -20.25 -8.30 -7.23
N ALA A 129 -19.21 -7.68 -7.79
CA ALA A 129 -18.22 -8.38 -8.60
C ALA A 129 -17.37 -9.34 -7.76
N CYS A 130 -16.87 -8.88 -6.61
CA CYS A 130 -16.07 -9.70 -5.71
C CYS A 130 -16.88 -10.89 -5.17
N GLU A 131 -18.13 -10.72 -4.75
CA GLU A 131 -18.99 -11.81 -4.27
C GLU A 131 -19.20 -12.91 -5.31
N LYS A 132 -19.28 -12.56 -6.59
CA LYS A 132 -19.41 -13.54 -7.68
C LYS A 132 -18.15 -14.40 -7.84
N ILE A 133 -16.99 -13.83 -7.58
CA ILE A 133 -15.67 -14.43 -7.80
C ILE A 133 -15.15 -15.13 -6.53
N ALA A 134 -15.39 -14.54 -5.35
CA ALA A 134 -14.96 -15.01 -4.03
C ALA A 134 -15.58 -16.34 -3.58
N ARG A 135 -16.55 -16.86 -4.34
CA ARG A 135 -16.98 -18.27 -4.20
C ARG A 135 -15.85 -19.26 -4.50
N ASN A 136 -14.85 -18.86 -5.28
CA ASN A 136 -13.66 -19.65 -5.52
C ASN A 136 -12.57 -19.24 -4.51
N LYS A 137 -11.98 -20.22 -3.83
CA LYS A 137 -10.80 -19.99 -2.98
C LYS A 137 -9.63 -19.58 -3.88
N LEU A 138 -8.98 -18.46 -3.57
CA LEU A 138 -7.73 -18.06 -4.20
C LEU A 138 -6.57 -18.76 -3.49
N ASP A 139 -5.83 -19.61 -4.21
CA ASP A 139 -4.60 -20.24 -3.72
C ASP A 139 -3.38 -19.61 -4.41
N LEU A 140 -3.02 -18.41 -3.96
CA LEU A 140 -1.94 -17.63 -4.55
C LEU A 140 -0.58 -18.12 -4.02
N LYS A 141 0.36 -18.35 -4.93
CA LYS A 141 1.71 -18.81 -4.61
C LYS A 141 2.73 -17.79 -5.05
N PHE A 142 3.73 -17.54 -4.20
CA PHE A 142 4.88 -16.72 -4.59
C PHE A 142 5.75 -17.48 -5.60
N SER A 143 6.29 -16.74 -6.55
CA SER A 143 7.40 -17.20 -7.39
C SER A 143 8.71 -17.11 -6.61
N ALA A 144 9.76 -17.77 -7.10
CA ALA A 144 11.11 -17.63 -6.53
C ALA A 144 11.80 -16.29 -6.89
N ILE A 145 11.07 -15.34 -7.49
CA ILE A 145 11.62 -14.10 -8.04
C ILE A 145 11.21 -12.91 -7.17
N THR A 146 12.22 -12.14 -6.76
CA THR A 146 12.04 -10.80 -6.21
C THR A 146 12.30 -9.76 -7.30
N ARG A 147 11.49 -8.70 -7.36
CA ARG A 147 11.64 -7.59 -8.33
C ARG A 147 11.60 -6.24 -7.64
N ILE A 148 12.17 -5.24 -8.32
CA ILE A 148 12.10 -3.84 -7.92
C ILE A 148 11.08 -3.14 -8.83
N TYR A 149 10.06 -2.55 -8.23
CA TYR A 149 9.05 -1.76 -8.92
C TYR A 149 9.21 -0.28 -8.58
N LEU A 150 9.09 0.61 -9.56
CA LEU A 150 9.04 2.04 -9.31
C LEU A 150 7.58 2.49 -9.21
N ASN A 151 7.28 3.41 -8.31
CA ASN A 151 5.99 4.09 -8.40
C ASN A 151 5.89 4.90 -9.70
N LYS A 152 4.66 5.30 -10.03
CA LYS A 152 4.36 6.06 -11.25
C LYS A 152 5.21 7.34 -11.42
N THR A 153 5.56 8.01 -10.32
CA THR A 153 6.38 9.23 -10.34
C THR A 153 7.89 8.96 -10.28
N LYS A 154 8.33 7.70 -10.18
CA LYS A 154 9.73 7.29 -10.03
C LYS A 154 10.45 7.95 -8.84
N THR A 155 9.69 8.27 -7.79
CA THR A 155 10.21 8.84 -6.54
C THR A 155 10.39 7.79 -5.45
N ARG A 156 9.92 6.56 -5.68
CA ARG A 156 10.02 5.43 -4.75
C ARG A 156 10.23 4.14 -5.51
N ALA A 157 11.07 3.28 -4.97
CA ALA A 157 11.27 1.90 -5.39
C ALA A 157 10.70 0.94 -4.35
N PHE A 158 10.13 -0.17 -4.79
CA PHE A 158 9.51 -1.19 -3.95
C PHE A 158 10.17 -2.53 -4.23
N ILE A 159 10.62 -3.19 -3.17
CA ILE A 159 11.08 -4.58 -3.21
C ILE A 159 9.83 -5.45 -3.09
N ALA A 160 9.55 -6.25 -4.11
CA ALA A 160 8.33 -7.03 -4.17
C ALA A 160 8.56 -8.49 -4.53
N LEU A 161 7.76 -9.35 -3.93
CA LEU A 161 7.66 -10.76 -4.25
C LEU A 161 6.60 -10.95 -5.32
N VAL A 162 7.00 -11.54 -6.43
CA VAL A 162 6.13 -11.81 -7.57
C VAL A 162 5.27 -13.03 -7.28
N LEU A 163 3.99 -12.97 -7.61
CA LEU A 163 3.09 -14.12 -7.57
C LEU A 163 3.16 -14.92 -8.88
N ASN A 164 2.98 -16.23 -8.76
CA ASN A 164 2.76 -17.09 -9.92
C ASN A 164 1.43 -16.75 -10.60
N GLU A 165 1.33 -17.07 -11.89
CA GLU A 165 0.08 -16.88 -12.63
C GLU A 165 -1.05 -17.69 -11.99
N ASP A 166 -2.16 -17.02 -11.69
CA ASP A 166 -3.38 -17.64 -11.20
C ASP A 166 -4.57 -17.14 -12.02
N VAL A 167 -5.40 -18.08 -12.48
CA VAL A 167 -6.53 -17.80 -13.38
C VAL A 167 -7.63 -17.03 -12.65
N HIS A 168 -7.85 -17.32 -11.36
CA HIS A 168 -8.90 -16.68 -10.58
C HIS A 168 -8.53 -15.24 -10.23
N LEU A 169 -7.28 -14.97 -9.87
CA LEU A 169 -6.75 -13.62 -9.67
C LEU A 169 -6.80 -12.81 -10.97
N SER A 170 -6.41 -13.43 -12.09
CA SER A 170 -6.47 -12.78 -13.40
C SER A 170 -7.91 -12.40 -13.78
N ASN A 171 -8.87 -13.28 -13.50
CA ASN A 171 -10.30 -12.98 -13.72
C ASN A 171 -10.81 -11.89 -12.79
N LEU A 172 -10.34 -11.84 -11.54
CA LEU A 172 -10.66 -10.77 -10.61
C LEU A 172 -10.16 -9.41 -11.11
N ILE A 173 -8.90 -9.33 -11.55
CA ILE A 173 -8.32 -8.10 -12.12
C ILE A 173 -9.12 -7.66 -13.36
N LYS A 174 -9.46 -8.58 -14.27
CA LYS A 174 -10.30 -8.26 -15.45
C LYS A 174 -11.66 -7.68 -15.04
N GLN A 175 -12.28 -8.22 -14.00
CA GLN A 175 -13.57 -7.72 -13.51
C GLN A 175 -13.45 -6.34 -12.85
N VAL A 176 -12.40 -6.11 -12.06
CA VAL A 176 -12.09 -4.78 -11.48
C VAL A 176 -11.87 -3.77 -12.61
N ASN A 177 -11.09 -4.13 -13.64
CA ASN A 177 -10.87 -3.30 -14.83
C ASN A 177 -12.16 -2.99 -15.59
N HIS A 178 -13.05 -3.97 -15.72
CA HIS A 178 -14.36 -3.76 -16.33
C HIS A 178 -15.17 -2.69 -15.59
N ILE A 179 -15.21 -2.76 -14.25
CA ILE A 179 -15.90 -1.74 -13.44
C ILE A 179 -15.21 -0.38 -13.58
N CYS A 180 -13.88 -0.33 -13.50
CA CYS A 180 -13.14 0.91 -13.72
C CYS A 180 -13.52 1.55 -15.06
N ARG A 181 -13.59 0.76 -16.14
CA ARG A 181 -14.02 1.22 -17.47
C ARG A 181 -15.45 1.79 -17.46
N THR A 182 -16.40 1.10 -16.84
CA THR A 182 -17.80 1.59 -16.70
C THR A 182 -17.87 2.95 -16.00
N PHE A 183 -16.99 3.19 -15.02
CA PHE A 183 -16.91 4.46 -14.30
C PHE A 183 -15.95 5.48 -14.94
N LYS A 184 -15.44 5.20 -16.16
CA LYS A 184 -14.44 6.01 -16.89
C LYS A 184 -13.17 6.28 -16.06
N LYS A 185 -12.68 5.23 -15.39
CA LYS A 185 -11.47 5.23 -14.56
C LYS A 185 -10.37 4.41 -15.23
N PRO A 186 -9.09 4.70 -14.93
CA PRO A 186 -7.96 3.97 -15.52
C PRO A 186 -8.06 2.48 -15.17
N GLU A 187 -7.67 1.66 -16.13
CA GLU A 187 -7.52 0.22 -15.92
C GLU A 187 -6.15 -0.08 -15.30
N PHE A 188 -6.09 -1.16 -14.54
CA PHE A 188 -4.87 -1.67 -13.97
C PHE A 188 -4.11 -2.47 -15.03
N HIS A 189 -2.93 -1.97 -15.38
CA HIS A 189 -2.09 -2.56 -16.43
C HIS A 189 -0.84 -3.25 -15.87
N ASP A 190 -0.73 -3.42 -14.55
CA ASP A 190 0.36 -4.22 -14.00
C ASP A 190 0.10 -5.70 -14.31
N LEU A 191 0.86 -6.19 -15.29
CA LEU A 191 0.68 -7.55 -15.82
C LEU A 191 1.22 -8.62 -14.87
N GLN A 192 1.97 -8.22 -13.83
CA GLN A 192 2.54 -9.18 -12.88
C GLN A 192 2.10 -8.85 -11.45
N PRO A 193 1.09 -9.57 -10.93
CA PRO A 193 0.68 -9.45 -9.54
C PRO A 193 1.85 -9.71 -8.60
N HIS A 194 1.97 -8.86 -7.59
CA HIS A 194 3.07 -8.89 -6.64
C HIS A 194 2.64 -8.36 -5.28
N ILE A 195 3.45 -8.62 -4.26
CA ILE A 195 3.32 -8.04 -2.92
C ILE A 195 4.61 -7.30 -2.59
N SER A 196 4.50 -6.02 -2.26
CA SER A 196 5.65 -5.24 -1.77
C SER A 196 5.96 -5.58 -0.31
N ILE A 197 7.23 -5.86 -0.01
CA ILE A 197 7.73 -6.21 1.33
C ILE A 197 8.64 -5.12 1.91
N GLY A 198 9.15 -4.23 1.06
CA GLY A 198 9.91 -3.06 1.48
C GLY A 198 9.98 -1.99 0.39
N TRP A 199 10.49 -0.81 0.73
CA TRP A 199 10.63 0.31 -0.21
C TRP A 199 11.79 1.24 0.17
N PHE A 200 12.29 2.01 -0.80
CA PHE A 200 13.32 3.05 -0.62
C PHE A 200 13.17 4.17 -1.65
#